data_AF-A0AAD7NCA8-F1
#
_entry.id   AF-A0AAD7NCA8-F1
#
_cell.length_a   1.000
_cell.length_b   1.000
_cell.length_c   1.000
_cell.angle_alpha   90.00
_cell.angle_beta   90.00
_cell.angle_gamma   90.00
#
_symmetry.space_group_name_H-M   'P 1'
#
loop_
_entity.id
_entity.type
_entity.pdbx_description
1 polymer ?
#
loop_
_entity_poly.entity_id
_entity_poly.type
_entity_poly.pdbx_seq_one_letter_code
_entity_poly.pdbx_strand_id
1 'polypeptide(L)'
;MHGFPVYIPPTHTLPTAPPPICRNHNCPGTCSKCTSFVQWWDHFSRETDDLLLRSNLHSHYHSVEDTNANERKKDWRGLKVIQKGTKRVQERKGCMNRNNVCRARFPRPVVEDTVVSDDGHISMRHAEPMMNTVNPVLTYFSRCNTDVTSLLSGTAVKAVIAYVSDYVSKVSLKSYQLFASVFQVFKDNDETQHGDEKEHEHSRRLMMKMVNSLSTKMEIGSPMAAMYVLGHPDHYASHTYIPFAWRSYALFVRSFWSAHDIVLEDADVKEEKVLVTRFEGQFVPGSSVDDYRFRPFVHEDLTLFEWIQCSDKQVRTAKERREFQDDIKSDMLDRPSAHTPATDSDDEDYIDPDGDVANGEYKDIIFSDSDWETDDEDIVIASKQKKKNADSKPVRYSFLLGHPRRDSHVVSCNLNKLFTVIPNFIGGALPRADKGDRNFYCLTMLTLFKPWRSPADLKDADSMWSQVFEDHIFTERQTQLMSNFNVRYECNDARDDHFAQMKRK
;
A
#
# COMPACT_ATOMS: atom_id res chain seq x y z
N MET A 1 -4.74 38.96 -50.43
CA MET A 1 -5.69 38.24 -49.55
C MET A 1 -4.88 37.60 -48.43
N HIS A 2 -4.72 38.29 -47.30
CA HIS A 2 -4.12 37.68 -46.11
C HIS A 2 -5.17 36.74 -45.52
N GLY A 3 -4.90 35.43 -45.57
CA GLY A 3 -5.78 34.40 -45.04
C GLY A 3 -6.04 34.68 -43.55
N PHE A 4 -7.31 34.66 -43.17
CA PHE A 4 -7.68 34.71 -41.76
C PHE A 4 -6.95 33.58 -41.02
N PRO A 5 -6.35 33.86 -39.85
CA PRO A 5 -5.71 32.82 -39.06
C PRO A 5 -6.71 31.71 -38.79
N VAL A 6 -6.35 30.48 -39.17
CA VAL A 6 -7.17 29.29 -38.95
C VAL A 6 -7.31 29.12 -37.44
N TYR A 7 -8.54 29.28 -36.94
CA TYR A 7 -8.84 29.02 -35.54
C TYR A 7 -8.60 27.54 -35.23
N ILE A 8 -7.77 27.26 -34.23
CA ILE A 8 -7.51 25.91 -33.73
C ILE A 8 -8.12 25.81 -32.33
N PRO A 9 -9.02 24.85 -32.05
CA PRO A 9 -9.59 24.67 -30.73
C PRO A 9 -8.52 24.45 -29.66
N PRO A 10 -8.59 25.16 -28.51
CA PRO A 10 -7.64 24.98 -27.41
C PRO A 10 -7.61 23.55 -26.85
N THR A 11 -8.67 22.76 -27.04
CA THR A 11 -8.72 21.33 -26.69
C THR A 11 -7.78 20.46 -27.53
N HIS A 12 -7.24 20.98 -28.64
CA HIS A 12 -6.31 20.27 -29.54
C HIS A 12 -4.87 20.81 -29.45
N THR A 13 -4.60 21.77 -28.56
CA THR A 13 -3.28 22.39 -28.43
C THR A 13 -2.78 22.32 -27.00
N LEU A 14 -1.45 22.33 -26.85
CA LEU A 14 -0.83 22.44 -25.54
C LEU A 14 -1.01 23.85 -24.96
N PRO A 15 -1.14 24.00 -23.62
CA PRO A 15 -1.19 25.31 -22.98
C PRO A 15 0.09 26.10 -23.21
N THR A 16 -0.05 27.42 -23.36
CA THR A 16 1.10 28.32 -23.51
C THR A 16 1.61 28.71 -22.12
N ALA A 17 2.88 28.42 -21.84
CA ALA A 17 3.49 28.78 -20.56
C ALA A 17 3.58 30.32 -20.38
N PRO A 18 3.47 30.84 -19.14
CA PRO A 18 3.60 32.27 -18.88
C PRO A 18 5.01 32.78 -19.24
N PRO A 19 5.13 33.99 -19.81
CA PRO A 19 6.43 34.57 -20.12
C PRO A 19 7.20 34.94 -18.83
N PRO A 20 8.53 35.13 -18.91
CA PRO A 20 9.34 35.48 -17.75
C PRO A 20 8.91 36.80 -17.10
N ILE A 21 8.78 36.79 -15.77
CA ILE A 21 8.41 37.97 -14.98
C ILE A 21 9.56 39.00 -14.99
N CYS A 22 9.21 40.29 -15.02
CA CYS A 22 10.19 41.37 -14.86
C CYS A 22 10.73 41.38 -13.42
N ARG A 23 12.05 41.28 -13.25
CA ARG A 23 12.73 41.27 -11.93
C ARG A 23 13.12 42.66 -11.42
N ASN A 24 12.80 43.72 -12.16
CA ASN A 24 13.10 45.09 -11.73
C ASN A 24 11.91 45.63 -10.93
N HIS A 25 12.09 45.77 -9.61
CA HIS A 25 11.07 46.27 -8.69
C HIS A 25 10.66 47.74 -8.95
N ASN A 26 11.53 48.53 -9.62
CA ASN A 26 11.23 49.93 -9.98
C ASN A 26 10.72 50.07 -11.43
N CYS A 27 10.29 48.98 -12.06
CA CYS A 27 9.73 49.02 -13.41
C CYS A 27 8.33 49.67 -13.38
N PRO A 28 8.03 50.66 -14.24
CA PRO A 28 6.72 51.30 -14.30
C PRO A 28 5.62 50.42 -14.95
N GLY A 29 5.87 49.11 -15.12
CA GLY A 29 4.92 48.17 -15.72
C GLY A 29 4.83 48.21 -17.26
N THR A 30 5.58 49.10 -17.92
CA THR A 30 5.51 49.31 -19.39
C THR A 30 6.64 48.65 -20.18
N CYS A 31 7.58 47.97 -19.50
CA CYS A 31 8.65 47.25 -20.21
C CYS A 31 8.08 46.04 -20.98
N SER A 32 8.80 45.56 -22.00
CA SER A 32 8.29 44.47 -22.86
C SER A 32 7.89 43.22 -22.08
N LYS A 33 8.64 42.85 -21.03
CA LYS A 33 8.30 41.69 -20.17
C LYS A 33 6.98 41.87 -19.43
N CYS A 34 6.73 43.07 -18.88
CA CYS A 34 5.46 43.37 -18.21
C CYS A 34 4.30 43.38 -19.22
N THR A 35 4.50 43.98 -20.40
CA THR A 35 3.50 43.98 -21.47
C THR A 35 3.16 42.57 -21.94
N SER A 36 4.17 41.72 -22.20
CA SER A 36 3.97 40.32 -22.59
C SER A 36 3.27 39.51 -21.49
N PHE A 37 3.57 39.77 -20.22
CA PHE A 37 2.91 39.10 -19.10
C PHE A 37 1.43 39.48 -18.99
N VAL A 38 1.08 40.76 -19.15
CA VAL A 38 -0.31 41.23 -19.19
C VAL A 38 -1.05 40.64 -20.39
N GLN A 39 -0.42 40.62 -21.57
CA GLN A 39 -0.97 39.98 -22.77
C GLN A 39 -1.21 38.49 -22.58
N TRP A 40 -0.31 37.80 -21.87
CA TRP A 40 -0.48 36.38 -21.56
C TRP A 40 -1.68 36.15 -20.63
N TRP A 41 -1.91 36.98 -19.61
CA TRP A 41 -3.09 36.87 -18.75
C TRP A 41 -4.40 37.08 -19.51
N ASP A 42 -4.43 38.04 -20.43
CA ASP A 42 -5.59 38.27 -21.30
C ASP A 42 -5.82 37.08 -22.24
N HIS A 43 -4.75 36.51 -22.80
CA HIS A 43 -4.83 35.28 -23.59
C HIS A 43 -5.32 34.09 -22.75
N PHE A 44 -4.76 33.89 -21.55
CA PHE A 44 -5.15 32.86 -20.60
C PHE A 44 -6.65 32.94 -20.29
N SER A 45 -7.18 34.13 -20.01
CA SER A 45 -8.61 34.31 -19.70
C SER A 45 -9.47 33.92 -20.89
N ARG A 46 -9.20 34.48 -22.08
CA ARG A 46 -9.97 34.20 -23.31
C ARG A 46 -9.94 32.73 -23.70
N GLU A 47 -8.79 32.11 -23.56
CA GLU A 47 -8.59 30.71 -23.92
C GLU A 47 -9.24 29.76 -22.90
N THR A 48 -9.23 30.13 -21.61
CA THR A 48 -9.96 29.40 -20.56
C THR A 48 -11.47 29.49 -20.78
N ASP A 49 -12.00 30.67 -21.11
CA ASP A 49 -13.43 30.83 -21.40
C ASP A 49 -13.87 29.96 -22.59
N ASP A 50 -13.07 29.91 -23.65
CA ASP A 50 -13.32 29.03 -24.81
C ASP A 50 -13.30 27.54 -24.41
N LEU A 51 -12.37 27.13 -23.55
CA LEU A 51 -12.34 25.76 -22.99
C LEU A 51 -13.58 25.44 -22.15
N LEU A 52 -14.01 26.38 -21.30
CA LEU A 52 -15.18 26.22 -20.44
C LEU A 52 -16.44 26.01 -21.28
N LEU A 53 -16.66 26.88 -22.27
CA LEU A 53 -17.80 26.80 -23.18
C LEU A 53 -17.83 25.50 -23.99
N ARG A 54 -16.66 24.96 -24.35
CA ARG A 54 -16.56 23.75 -25.19
C ARG A 54 -16.70 22.45 -24.42
N SER A 55 -16.17 22.40 -23.20
CA SER A 55 -15.94 21.13 -22.51
C SER A 55 -16.56 21.03 -21.12
N ASN A 56 -16.91 22.15 -20.48
CA ASN A 56 -17.42 22.17 -19.10
C ASN A 56 -18.92 22.46 -19.00
N LEU A 57 -19.55 22.89 -20.10
CA LEU A 57 -21.01 23.01 -20.20
C LEU A 57 -21.65 21.67 -20.55
N HIS A 58 -22.57 21.23 -19.70
CA HIS A 58 -23.38 20.05 -19.92
C HIS A 58 -24.58 20.37 -20.79
N SER A 59 -24.87 19.48 -21.74
CA SER A 59 -26.08 19.52 -22.56
C SER A 59 -26.76 18.17 -22.49
N HIS A 60 -28.06 18.16 -22.19
CA HIS A 60 -28.81 16.91 -22.14
C HIS A 60 -29.01 16.35 -23.55
N TYR A 61 -28.55 15.13 -23.75
CA TYR A 61 -28.89 14.33 -24.93
C TYR A 61 -29.84 13.20 -24.53
N HIS A 62 -30.98 13.12 -25.21
CA HIS A 62 -31.90 11.98 -25.12
C HIS A 62 -31.33 10.81 -25.92
N SER A 63 -31.34 9.60 -25.36
CA SER A 63 -31.28 8.41 -26.21
C SER A 63 -32.56 8.40 -27.03
N VAL A 64 -32.47 8.34 -28.36
CA VAL A 64 -33.64 8.23 -29.24
C VAL A 64 -34.54 7.12 -28.70
N GLU A 65 -35.77 7.46 -28.34
CA GLU A 65 -36.74 6.49 -27.83
C GLU A 65 -37.11 5.50 -28.94
N ASP A 66 -37.13 4.23 -28.57
CA ASP A 66 -37.47 3.08 -29.41
C ASP A 66 -38.94 3.15 -29.87
N THR A 67 -39.24 3.84 -30.98
CA THR A 67 -40.46 3.54 -31.74
C THR A 67 -40.15 2.37 -32.68
N ASN A 68 -40.64 1.18 -32.30
CA ASN A 68 -40.56 -0.14 -32.97
C ASN A 68 -39.58 -1.13 -32.32
N ALA A 69 -40.02 -1.63 -31.16
CA ALA A 69 -39.61 -2.92 -30.64
C ALA A 69 -40.25 -4.03 -31.47
N ASN A 70 -39.59 -4.48 -32.54
CA ASN A 70 -39.71 -5.85 -33.04
C ASN A 70 -38.47 -6.14 -33.88
N GLU A 71 -37.84 -7.29 -33.64
CA GLU A 71 -36.57 -7.79 -34.20
C GLU A 71 -35.30 -7.30 -33.49
N ARG A 72 -34.88 -8.02 -32.45
CA ARG A 72 -33.58 -7.80 -31.78
C ARG A 72 -32.89 -9.12 -31.44
N LYS A 73 -31.74 -9.38 -32.07
CA LYS A 73 -30.73 -10.33 -31.57
C LYS A 73 -29.64 -9.55 -30.82
N LYS A 74 -29.23 -10.06 -29.66
CA LYS A 74 -28.10 -9.57 -28.85
C LYS A 74 -26.89 -10.48 -29.10
N ASP A 75 -25.71 -9.91 -29.27
CA ASP A 75 -24.44 -10.66 -29.20
C ASP A 75 -23.86 -10.68 -27.78
N TRP A 76 -23.00 -11.67 -27.53
CA TRP A 76 -22.40 -12.05 -26.23
C TRP A 76 -21.61 -10.95 -25.49
N ARG A 77 -21.30 -9.81 -26.14
CA ARG A 77 -20.65 -8.64 -25.50
C ARG A 77 -21.63 -7.56 -25.02
N GLY A 78 -22.94 -7.77 -25.13
CA GLY A 78 -23.95 -6.80 -24.70
C GLY A 78 -24.02 -5.52 -25.55
N LEU A 79 -23.30 -5.46 -26.68
CA LEU A 79 -23.37 -4.37 -27.64
C LEU A 79 -24.52 -4.62 -28.63
N LYS A 80 -25.43 -3.65 -28.76
CA LYS A 80 -26.51 -3.65 -29.75
C LYS A 80 -25.95 -3.16 -31.09
N VAL A 81 -26.11 -3.94 -32.16
CA VAL A 81 -25.74 -3.54 -33.52
C VAL A 81 -27.01 -3.54 -34.36
N ILE A 82 -27.45 -2.38 -34.85
CA ILE A 82 -28.47 -2.29 -35.90
C ILE A 82 -27.72 -2.15 -37.23
N GLN A 83 -27.88 -3.14 -38.11
CA GLN A 83 -27.28 -3.13 -39.44
C GLN A 83 -28.23 -2.38 -40.40
N LYS A 84 -28.11 -1.05 -40.50
CA LYS A 84 -28.76 -0.27 -41.56
C LYS A 84 -27.70 0.34 -42.47
N GLY A 85 -27.45 -0.32 -43.60
CA GLY A 85 -26.48 0.15 -44.59
C GLY A 85 -25.03 0.17 -44.08
N THR A 86 -24.10 0.43 -44.98
CA THR A 86 -22.64 0.26 -44.83
C THR A 86 -21.94 1.18 -43.80
N LYS A 87 -22.66 1.76 -42.82
CA LYS A 87 -22.04 2.53 -41.72
C LYS A 87 -22.61 2.11 -40.36
N ARG A 88 -21.74 1.55 -39.50
CA ARG A 88 -22.01 1.30 -38.08
C ARG A 88 -22.26 2.64 -37.38
N VAL A 89 -23.51 2.95 -37.04
CA VAL A 89 -23.83 4.10 -36.18
C VAL A 89 -23.93 3.58 -34.74
N GLN A 90 -22.98 3.97 -33.88
CA GLN A 90 -23.06 3.71 -32.44
C GLN A 90 -24.19 4.55 -31.83
N GLU A 91 -25.22 3.91 -31.27
CA GLU A 91 -26.21 4.57 -30.42
C GLU A 91 -25.53 5.11 -29.16
N ARG A 92 -25.36 6.44 -29.06
CA ARG A 92 -24.85 7.08 -27.85
C ARG A 92 -25.93 6.99 -26.76
N LYS A 93 -25.63 6.30 -25.65
CA LYS A 93 -26.49 6.34 -24.45
C LYS A 93 -26.53 7.79 -23.95
N GLY A 94 -27.73 8.38 -23.87
CA GLY A 94 -27.96 9.70 -23.31
C GLY A 94 -27.62 9.78 -21.82
N CYS A 95 -27.47 11.00 -21.29
CA CYS A 95 -27.16 11.25 -19.88
C CYS A 95 -28.37 11.08 -18.94
N MET A 96 -29.59 11.04 -19.49
CA MET A 96 -30.83 10.96 -18.72
C MET A 96 -31.15 9.52 -18.34
N ASN A 97 -31.60 9.31 -17.11
CA ASN A 97 -32.17 8.03 -16.68
C ASN A 97 -33.67 7.95 -17.03
N ARG A 98 -34.30 6.80 -16.74
CA ARG A 98 -35.72 6.54 -17.02
C ARG A 98 -36.67 7.48 -16.28
N ASN A 99 -36.22 8.10 -15.19
CA ASN A 99 -37.00 9.02 -14.37
C ASN A 99 -36.71 10.49 -14.75
N ASN A 100 -36.14 10.75 -15.94
CA ASN A 100 -35.71 12.08 -16.38
C ASN A 100 -34.73 12.79 -15.42
N VAL A 101 -33.95 12.03 -14.66
CA VAL A 101 -32.87 12.56 -13.84
C VAL A 101 -31.54 12.38 -14.55
N CYS A 102 -30.76 13.45 -14.64
CA CYS A 102 -29.44 13.40 -15.25
C CYS A 102 -28.48 12.57 -14.39
N ARG A 103 -27.87 11.53 -14.98
CA ARG A 103 -26.86 10.70 -14.31
C ARG A 103 -25.60 11.47 -13.93
N ALA A 104 -25.32 12.56 -14.64
CA ALA A 104 -24.24 13.48 -14.34
C ALA A 104 -24.64 14.56 -13.30
N ARG A 105 -25.85 14.46 -12.72
CA ARG A 105 -26.36 15.32 -11.62
C ARG A 105 -26.48 16.80 -11.98
N PHE A 106 -26.83 17.08 -13.24
CA PHE A 106 -27.24 18.41 -13.68
C PHE A 106 -28.78 18.59 -13.60
N PRO A 107 -29.27 19.80 -13.32
CA PRO A 107 -28.52 21.02 -13.01
C PRO A 107 -27.84 20.97 -11.63
N ARG A 108 -26.69 21.63 -11.50
CA ARG A 108 -25.99 21.79 -10.22
C ARG A 108 -26.67 22.88 -9.37
N PRO A 109 -26.56 22.83 -8.03
CA PRO A 109 -27.05 23.89 -7.15
C PRO A 109 -26.35 25.22 -7.46
N VAL A 110 -27.14 26.28 -7.61
CA VAL A 110 -26.63 27.64 -7.76
C VAL A 110 -26.27 28.20 -6.39
N VAL A 111 -25.09 28.79 -6.28
CA VAL A 111 -24.57 29.42 -5.07
C VAL A 111 -24.21 30.86 -5.43
N GLU A 112 -24.95 31.83 -4.89
CA GLU A 112 -24.80 33.24 -5.28
C GLU A 112 -23.47 33.84 -4.81
N ASP A 113 -23.05 33.54 -3.58
CA ASP A 113 -21.84 34.05 -2.96
C ASP A 113 -20.99 32.93 -2.37
N THR A 114 -19.67 33.15 -2.33
CA THR A 114 -18.77 32.18 -1.70
C THR A 114 -18.94 32.22 -0.19
N VAL A 115 -19.36 31.11 0.40
CA VAL A 115 -19.64 31.00 1.84
C VAL A 115 -18.79 29.90 2.48
N VAL A 116 -18.43 30.13 3.74
CA VAL A 116 -17.78 29.13 4.60
C VAL A 116 -18.79 28.73 5.65
N SER A 117 -19.12 27.44 5.67
CA SER A 117 -19.99 26.84 6.68
C SER A 117 -19.29 26.72 8.03
N ASP A 118 -20.06 26.57 9.11
CA ASP A 118 -19.53 26.42 10.48
C ASP A 118 -18.61 25.19 10.65
N ASP A 119 -18.77 24.17 9.80
CA ASP A 119 -17.95 22.96 9.74
C ASP A 119 -16.69 23.11 8.85
N GLY A 120 -16.41 24.33 8.37
CA GLY A 120 -15.27 24.65 7.52
C GLY A 120 -15.45 24.29 6.04
N HIS A 121 -16.64 23.82 5.61
CA HIS A 121 -16.92 23.58 4.21
C HIS A 121 -17.00 24.90 3.41
N ILE A 122 -16.25 25.00 2.30
CA ILE A 122 -16.29 26.16 1.42
C ILE A 122 -17.19 25.86 0.22
N SER A 123 -18.31 26.57 0.14
CA SER A 123 -19.17 26.57 -1.04
C SER A 123 -18.78 27.76 -1.92
N MET A 124 -18.05 27.50 -3.00
CA MET A 124 -17.67 28.53 -3.97
C MET A 124 -18.91 29.04 -4.71
N ARG A 125 -18.92 30.34 -5.03
CA ARG A 125 -19.93 30.92 -5.91
C ARG A 125 -20.03 30.12 -7.21
N HIS A 126 -21.25 29.72 -7.56
CA HIS A 126 -21.56 28.92 -8.75
C HIS A 126 -22.86 29.44 -9.36
N ALA A 127 -22.74 30.25 -10.42
CA ALA A 127 -23.89 30.93 -11.03
C ALA A 127 -24.52 30.18 -12.22
N GLU A 128 -23.77 29.27 -12.86
CA GLU A 128 -24.23 28.58 -14.08
C GLU A 128 -24.56 27.10 -13.77
N PRO A 129 -25.85 26.74 -13.63
CA PRO A 129 -26.26 25.41 -13.18
C PRO A 129 -25.88 24.28 -14.14
N MET A 130 -25.61 24.57 -15.41
CA MET A 130 -25.23 23.57 -16.41
C MET A 130 -23.72 23.46 -16.59
N MET A 131 -22.92 24.19 -15.82
CA MET A 131 -21.46 24.10 -15.84
C MET A 131 -20.95 23.28 -14.66
N ASN A 132 -19.81 22.60 -14.82
CA ASN A 132 -19.10 22.04 -13.67
C ASN A 132 -18.55 23.15 -12.76
N THR A 133 -18.21 22.77 -11.53
CA THR A 133 -17.37 23.62 -10.68
C THR A 133 -15.94 23.55 -11.23
N VAL A 134 -15.33 24.69 -11.53
CA VAL A 134 -14.05 24.74 -12.25
C VAL A 134 -12.99 25.53 -11.49
N ASN A 135 -11.73 25.21 -11.78
CA ASN A 135 -10.58 26.05 -11.43
C ASN A 135 -9.94 26.51 -12.74
N PRO A 136 -9.92 27.82 -13.05
CA PRO A 136 -9.41 28.32 -14.33
C PRO A 136 -8.01 27.82 -14.69
N VAL A 137 -7.11 27.71 -13.71
CA VAL A 137 -5.73 27.25 -13.94
C VAL A 137 -5.69 25.76 -14.28
N LEU A 138 -6.44 24.92 -13.57
CA LEU A 138 -6.53 23.50 -13.88
C LEU A 138 -7.19 23.26 -15.24
N THR A 139 -8.29 23.96 -15.54
CA THR A 139 -8.96 23.85 -16.84
C THR A 139 -8.03 24.28 -17.98
N TYR A 140 -7.31 25.39 -17.81
CA TYR A 140 -6.32 25.87 -18.77
C TYR A 140 -5.21 24.83 -19.03
N PHE A 141 -4.67 24.23 -17.97
CA PHE A 141 -3.58 23.27 -18.10
C PHE A 141 -4.05 21.93 -18.69
N SER A 142 -5.19 21.41 -18.22
CA SER A 142 -5.72 20.12 -18.62
C SER A 142 -6.41 20.15 -19.99
N ARG A 143 -6.81 21.32 -20.49
CA ARG A 143 -7.41 21.52 -21.83
C ARG A 143 -8.67 20.68 -22.08
N CYS A 144 -9.34 20.23 -21.02
CA CYS A 144 -10.44 19.29 -21.09
C CYS A 144 -11.52 19.60 -20.04
N ASN A 145 -12.54 18.76 -19.98
CA ASN A 145 -13.59 18.87 -18.98
C ASN A 145 -12.99 18.66 -17.57
N THR A 146 -13.22 19.62 -16.69
CA THR A 146 -12.75 19.60 -15.30
C THR A 146 -13.93 19.73 -14.34
N ASP A 147 -13.92 18.96 -13.26
CA ASP A 147 -14.91 19.06 -12.18
C ASP A 147 -14.16 19.09 -10.86
N VAL A 148 -14.06 20.28 -10.28
CA VAL A 148 -13.22 20.58 -9.12
C VAL A 148 -14.12 20.74 -7.90
N THR A 149 -13.81 20.01 -6.83
CA THR A 149 -14.50 20.14 -5.55
C THR A 149 -13.49 20.51 -4.47
N SER A 150 -13.82 21.50 -3.64
CA SER A 150 -13.01 21.85 -2.47
C SER A 150 -13.21 20.81 -1.37
N LEU A 151 -12.14 20.12 -0.99
CA LEU A 151 -12.13 19.13 0.07
C LEU A 151 -11.37 19.70 1.28
N LEU A 152 -11.84 20.80 1.85
CA LEU A 152 -11.23 21.40 3.05
C LEU A 152 -11.95 21.02 4.34
N SER A 153 -13.16 20.44 4.27
CA SER A 153 -13.86 19.91 5.45
C SER A 153 -13.39 18.49 5.79
N GLY A 154 -13.20 18.23 7.09
CA GLY A 154 -12.61 16.97 7.57
C GLY A 154 -13.39 15.72 7.13
N THR A 155 -14.73 15.77 7.15
CA THR A 155 -15.57 14.60 6.81
C THR A 155 -15.57 14.30 5.31
N ALA A 156 -15.61 15.31 4.44
CA ALA A 156 -15.60 15.11 2.99
C ALA A 156 -14.25 14.55 2.52
N VAL A 157 -13.15 15.09 3.05
CA VAL A 157 -11.79 14.57 2.79
C VAL A 157 -11.68 13.12 3.19
N LYS A 158 -12.10 12.78 4.41
CA LYS A 158 -12.05 11.42 4.94
C LYS A 158 -12.80 10.42 4.06
N ALA A 159 -14.03 10.76 3.64
CA ALA A 159 -14.82 9.93 2.73
C ALA A 159 -14.17 9.77 1.35
N VAL A 160 -13.62 10.84 0.79
CA VAL A 160 -12.95 10.81 -0.53
C VAL A 160 -11.66 10.01 -0.48
N ILE A 161 -10.84 10.14 0.57
CA ILE A 161 -9.62 9.36 0.75
C ILE A 161 -9.94 7.86 0.71
N ALA A 162 -10.91 7.39 1.52
CA ALA A 162 -11.31 5.99 1.49
C ALA A 162 -11.80 5.55 0.10
N TYR A 163 -12.60 6.37 -0.57
CA TYR A 163 -13.10 6.07 -1.91
C TYR A 163 -11.98 5.97 -2.96
N VAL A 164 -11.04 6.92 -2.96
CA VAL A 164 -9.91 6.94 -3.90
C VAL A 164 -8.96 5.80 -3.62
N SER A 165 -8.61 5.56 -2.35
CA SER A 165 -7.76 4.44 -1.95
C SER A 165 -8.36 3.11 -2.39
N ASP A 166 -9.66 2.87 -2.14
CA ASP A 166 -10.37 1.67 -2.61
C ASP A 166 -10.41 1.57 -4.14
N TYR A 167 -10.45 2.71 -4.84
CA TYR A 167 -10.43 2.71 -6.30
C TYR A 167 -9.06 2.32 -6.85
N VAL A 168 -7.99 2.87 -6.27
CA VAL A 168 -6.60 2.58 -6.67
C VAL A 168 -6.21 1.15 -6.29
N SER A 169 -6.62 0.67 -5.12
CA SER A 169 -6.25 -0.68 -4.64
C SER A 169 -7.08 -1.82 -5.26
N LYS A 170 -8.00 -1.54 -6.19
CA LYS A 170 -8.85 -2.54 -6.88
C LYS A 170 -8.10 -3.43 -7.89
N VAL A 171 -6.78 -3.50 -7.81
CA VAL A 171 -5.90 -4.23 -8.73
C VAL A 171 -6.16 -5.75 -8.69
N SER A 172 -6.82 -6.27 -7.65
CA SER A 172 -7.18 -7.69 -7.57
C SER A 172 -8.28 -8.07 -8.57
N LEU A 173 -8.03 -9.11 -9.37
CA LEU A 173 -9.07 -9.80 -10.15
C LEU A 173 -10.23 -10.17 -9.23
N LYS A 174 -11.46 -9.92 -9.69
CA LYS A 174 -12.64 -10.34 -8.92
C LYS A 174 -12.64 -11.87 -8.84
N SER A 175 -13.09 -12.43 -7.71
CA SER A 175 -13.04 -13.88 -7.48
C SER A 175 -13.66 -14.70 -8.61
N TYR A 176 -14.76 -14.23 -9.21
CA TYR A 176 -15.37 -14.94 -10.36
C TYR A 176 -14.46 -14.98 -11.60
N GLN A 177 -13.63 -13.95 -11.83
CA GLN A 177 -12.65 -13.93 -12.92
C GLN A 177 -11.48 -14.86 -12.62
N LEU A 178 -11.03 -14.93 -11.36
CA LEU A 178 -10.04 -15.90 -10.90
C LEU A 178 -10.55 -17.32 -11.15
N PHE A 179 -11.72 -17.66 -10.60
CA PHE A 179 -12.31 -18.99 -10.72
C PHE A 179 -12.60 -19.37 -12.17
N ALA A 180 -13.12 -18.45 -12.99
CA ALA A 180 -13.36 -18.74 -14.40
C ALA A 180 -12.07 -19.03 -15.18
N SER A 181 -10.97 -18.32 -14.87
CA SER A 181 -9.66 -18.57 -15.49
C SER A 181 -9.08 -19.91 -15.08
N VAL A 182 -9.10 -20.19 -13.78
CA VAL A 182 -8.61 -21.46 -13.22
C VAL A 182 -9.42 -22.63 -13.78
N PHE A 183 -10.75 -22.51 -13.80
CA PHE A 183 -11.65 -23.52 -14.37
C PHE A 183 -11.39 -23.76 -15.85
N GLN A 184 -11.17 -22.70 -16.64
CA GLN A 184 -10.84 -22.81 -18.06
C GLN A 184 -9.52 -23.57 -18.25
N VAL A 185 -8.47 -23.23 -17.49
CA VAL A 185 -7.17 -23.93 -17.54
C VAL A 185 -7.33 -25.40 -17.14
N PHE A 186 -8.11 -25.71 -16.10
CA PHE A 186 -8.40 -27.10 -15.74
C PHE A 186 -9.07 -27.86 -16.88
N LYS A 187 -10.12 -27.29 -17.47
CA LYS A 187 -10.86 -27.92 -18.57
C LYS A 187 -9.98 -28.17 -19.79
N ASP A 188 -9.13 -27.20 -20.14
CA ASP A 188 -8.25 -27.29 -21.32
C ASP A 188 -7.10 -28.30 -21.12
N ASN A 189 -6.73 -28.62 -19.87
CA ASN A 189 -5.67 -29.59 -19.54
C ASN A 189 -6.22 -31.00 -19.23
N ASP A 190 -7.50 -31.14 -18.88
CA ASP A 190 -8.17 -32.44 -18.68
C ASP A 190 -8.20 -33.24 -20.00
N GLU A 191 -8.35 -32.55 -21.13
CA GLU A 191 -8.33 -33.16 -22.47
C GLU A 191 -6.93 -33.62 -22.93
N THR A 192 -5.85 -33.24 -22.22
CA THR A 192 -4.44 -33.53 -22.60
C THR A 192 -3.77 -34.64 -21.78
N GLN A 193 -4.51 -35.41 -20.97
CA GLN A 193 -3.97 -36.52 -20.16
C GLN A 193 -3.50 -37.72 -21.00
N HIS A 194 -2.36 -37.65 -21.68
CA HIS A 194 -1.68 -38.82 -22.25
C HIS A 194 -0.15 -38.67 -22.11
N GLY A 195 0.41 -39.08 -20.96
CA GLY A 195 1.86 -39.24 -20.80
C GLY A 195 2.29 -39.58 -19.36
N ASP A 196 3.27 -40.47 -19.23
CA ASP A 196 3.95 -40.95 -17.99
C ASP A 196 4.74 -39.83 -17.26
N GLU A 197 4.13 -38.67 -17.02
CA GLU A 197 4.73 -37.61 -16.21
C GLU A 197 4.52 -37.86 -14.71
N LYS A 198 5.57 -37.64 -13.92
CA LYS A 198 5.46 -37.64 -12.45
C LYS A 198 4.43 -36.60 -12.04
N GLU A 199 3.46 -37.03 -11.23
CA GLU A 199 2.31 -36.25 -10.75
C GLU A 199 2.68 -34.85 -10.19
N HIS A 200 3.86 -34.75 -9.55
CA HIS A 200 4.38 -33.49 -9.02
C HIS A 200 4.75 -32.46 -10.10
N GLU A 201 5.36 -32.88 -11.22
CA GLU A 201 5.75 -31.97 -12.30
C GLU A 201 4.53 -31.53 -13.12
N HIS A 202 3.55 -32.43 -13.28
CA HIS A 202 2.26 -32.10 -13.86
C HIS A 202 1.52 -31.03 -13.04
N SER A 203 1.46 -31.22 -11.72
CA SER A 203 0.84 -30.27 -10.79
C SER A 203 1.51 -28.89 -10.85
N ARG A 204 2.85 -28.85 -10.87
CA ARG A 204 3.62 -27.60 -10.98
C ARG A 204 3.34 -26.86 -12.29
N ARG A 205 3.29 -27.58 -13.41
CA ARG A 205 2.98 -27.01 -14.73
C ARG A 205 1.56 -26.47 -14.80
N LEU A 206 0.60 -27.19 -14.23
CA LEU A 206 -0.79 -26.77 -14.16
C LEU A 206 -0.94 -25.47 -13.36
N MET A 207 -0.29 -25.37 -12.20
CA MET A 207 -0.23 -24.13 -11.40
C MET A 207 0.38 -22.97 -12.19
N MET A 208 1.50 -23.19 -12.88
CA MET A 208 2.12 -22.16 -13.73
C MET A 208 1.18 -21.67 -14.84
N LYS A 209 0.47 -22.58 -15.52
CA LYS A 209 -0.54 -22.21 -16.54
C LYS A 209 -1.67 -21.37 -15.95
N MET A 210 -2.11 -21.69 -14.73
CA MET A 210 -3.12 -20.88 -14.02
C MET A 210 -2.60 -19.48 -13.74
N VAL A 211 -1.42 -19.35 -13.12
CA VAL A 211 -0.80 -18.04 -12.81
C VAL A 211 -0.63 -17.20 -14.07
N ASN A 212 -0.08 -17.77 -15.14
CA ASN A 212 0.10 -17.06 -16.41
C ASN A 212 -1.24 -16.61 -17.02
N SER A 213 -2.28 -17.45 -16.95
CA SER A 213 -3.62 -17.06 -17.39
C SER A 213 -4.19 -15.91 -16.57
N LEU A 214 -3.96 -15.89 -15.26
CA LEU A 214 -4.40 -14.81 -14.38
C LEU A 214 -3.71 -13.49 -14.74
N SER A 215 -2.39 -13.49 -14.96
CA SER A 215 -1.63 -12.29 -15.33
C SER A 215 -2.17 -11.64 -16.61
N THR A 216 -2.55 -12.43 -17.63
CA THR A 216 -3.10 -11.89 -18.89
C THR A 216 -4.47 -11.20 -18.75
N LYS A 217 -5.19 -11.44 -17.64
CA LYS A 217 -6.51 -10.85 -17.39
C LYS A 217 -6.45 -9.63 -16.47
N MET A 218 -5.27 -9.28 -15.95
CA MET A 218 -5.09 -8.06 -15.17
C MET A 218 -5.12 -6.85 -16.12
N GLU A 219 -6.08 -5.97 -15.93
CA GLU A 219 -6.16 -4.70 -16.64
C GLU A 219 -5.40 -3.64 -15.85
N ILE A 220 -4.41 -3.00 -16.47
CA ILE A 220 -3.75 -1.81 -15.91
C ILE A 220 -4.39 -0.54 -16.45
N GLY A 221 -4.46 0.50 -15.63
CA GLY A 221 -4.97 1.81 -16.07
C GLY A 221 -4.08 2.38 -17.18
N SER A 222 -4.69 2.89 -18.26
CA SER A 222 -3.95 3.50 -19.38
C SER A 222 -2.92 4.57 -18.95
N PRO A 223 -3.18 5.44 -17.96
CA PRO A 223 -2.17 6.36 -17.43
C PRO A 223 -0.96 5.65 -16.81
N MET A 224 -1.18 4.55 -16.09
CA MET A 224 -0.10 3.75 -15.48
C MET A 224 0.75 3.06 -16.54
N ALA A 225 0.10 2.50 -17.58
CA ALA A 225 0.80 1.94 -18.73
C ALA A 225 1.66 2.99 -19.45
N ALA A 226 1.13 4.21 -19.65
CA ALA A 226 1.88 5.30 -20.27
C ALA A 226 3.08 5.72 -19.42
N MET A 227 2.92 5.84 -18.10
CA MET A 227 4.02 6.16 -17.18
C MET A 227 5.15 5.12 -17.25
N TYR A 228 4.79 3.83 -17.27
CA TYR A 228 5.74 2.73 -17.41
C TYR A 228 6.50 2.79 -18.74
N VAL A 229 5.79 2.96 -19.86
CA VAL A 229 6.42 3.08 -21.20
C VAL A 229 7.32 4.31 -21.31
N LEU A 230 7.02 5.39 -20.58
CA LEU A 230 7.82 6.61 -20.53
C LEU A 230 9.03 6.52 -19.57
N GLY A 231 9.22 5.40 -18.88
CA GLY A 231 10.32 5.21 -17.93
C GLY A 231 10.19 6.06 -16.66
N HIS A 232 8.97 6.47 -16.30
CA HIS A 232 8.73 7.14 -15.03
C HIS A 232 8.69 6.11 -13.88
N PRO A 233 9.09 6.50 -12.66
CA PRO A 233 8.94 5.63 -11.50
C PRO A 233 7.46 5.33 -11.25
N ASP A 234 7.20 4.12 -10.77
CA ASP A 234 5.87 3.61 -10.44
C ASP A 234 5.27 4.29 -9.19
N HIS A 235 6.12 4.78 -8.29
CA HIS A 235 5.73 5.55 -7.11
C HIS A 235 6.79 6.56 -6.68
N TYR A 236 6.36 7.56 -5.90
CA TYR A 236 7.24 8.48 -5.18
C TYR A 236 6.96 8.35 -3.70
N ALA A 237 7.96 7.94 -2.91
CA ALA A 237 7.82 7.79 -1.47
C ALA A 237 8.88 8.60 -0.73
N SER A 238 8.44 9.33 0.31
CA SER A 238 9.34 10.01 1.25
C SER A 238 9.87 9.08 2.35
N HIS A 239 9.24 7.91 2.51
CA HIS A 239 9.51 6.93 3.55
C HIS A 239 9.61 5.54 2.92
N THR A 240 10.30 4.63 3.60
CA THR A 240 10.32 3.21 3.24
C THR A 240 9.34 2.44 4.11
N TYR A 241 8.78 1.36 3.57
CA TYR A 241 7.77 0.56 4.25
C TYR A 241 8.29 -0.85 4.48
N ILE A 242 8.04 -1.40 5.66
CA ILE A 242 8.44 -2.76 6.00
C ILE A 242 7.23 -3.60 6.46
N PRO A 243 7.11 -4.85 6.00
CA PRO A 243 6.11 -5.79 6.51
C PRO A 243 6.16 -5.96 8.03
N PHE A 244 5.01 -5.85 8.70
CA PHE A 244 4.91 -6.07 10.14
C PHE A 244 3.72 -6.97 10.51
N ALA A 245 3.99 -8.24 10.79
CA ALA A 245 3.02 -9.24 11.24
C ALA A 245 2.67 -9.07 12.73
N TRP A 246 2.03 -7.95 13.07
CA TRP A 246 1.77 -7.51 14.44
C TRP A 246 0.92 -8.47 15.27
N ARG A 247 0.02 -9.23 14.64
CA ARG A 247 -0.89 -10.15 15.34
C ARG A 247 -0.15 -11.21 16.13
N SER A 248 0.96 -11.73 15.60
CA SER A 248 1.79 -12.72 16.30
C SER A 248 2.25 -12.23 17.69
N TYR A 249 2.59 -10.94 17.82
CA TYR A 249 3.01 -10.33 19.09
C TYR A 249 1.82 -10.12 20.03
N ALA A 250 0.72 -9.54 19.53
CA ALA A 250 -0.46 -9.28 20.34
C ALA A 250 -1.12 -10.58 20.84
N LEU A 251 -1.18 -11.61 19.99
CA LEU A 251 -1.70 -12.93 20.34
C LEU A 251 -0.78 -13.67 21.31
N PHE A 252 0.54 -13.53 21.17
CA PHE A 252 1.51 -14.07 22.14
C PHE A 252 1.33 -13.45 23.54
N VAL A 253 1.15 -12.13 23.62
CA VAL A 253 0.84 -11.47 24.90
C VAL A 253 -0.52 -11.93 25.41
N ARG A 254 -1.55 -11.98 24.55
CA ARG A 254 -2.89 -12.41 24.94
C ARG A 254 -2.90 -13.84 25.46
N SER A 255 -2.24 -14.78 24.80
CA SER A 255 -2.26 -16.20 25.20
C SER A 255 -1.64 -16.44 26.57
N PHE A 256 -0.59 -15.68 26.94
CA PHE A 256 0.02 -15.74 28.27
C PHE A 256 -0.99 -15.36 29.37
N TRP A 257 -1.79 -14.32 29.14
CA TRP A 257 -2.77 -13.83 30.11
C TRP A 257 -4.11 -14.58 30.04
N SER A 258 -4.54 -15.06 28.88
CA SER A 258 -5.73 -15.91 28.72
C SER A 258 -5.54 -17.33 29.28
N ALA A 259 -4.31 -17.82 29.41
CA ALA A 259 -4.04 -19.04 30.17
C ALA A 259 -4.27 -18.86 31.69
N HIS A 260 -4.29 -17.61 32.17
CA HIS A 260 -4.58 -17.24 33.56
C HIS A 260 -6.04 -16.79 33.75
N ASP A 261 -6.66 -16.19 32.73
CA ASP A 261 -8.07 -15.80 32.70
C ASP A 261 -8.91 -16.83 31.94
N ILE A 262 -9.58 -17.72 32.66
CA ILE A 262 -10.71 -18.49 32.11
C ILE A 262 -11.80 -17.46 31.78
N VAL A 263 -12.00 -17.10 30.50
CA VAL A 263 -13.28 -16.68 29.86
C VAL A 263 -13.04 -15.89 28.55
N LEU A 264 -13.50 -16.50 27.43
CA LEU A 264 -14.12 -15.97 26.19
C LEU A 264 -13.53 -16.59 24.91
N GLU A 265 -14.30 -17.52 24.35
CA GLU A 265 -14.20 -18.00 22.97
C GLU A 265 -14.66 -16.89 22.01
N ASP A 266 -13.73 -16.28 21.28
CA ASP A 266 -14.06 -15.62 20.02
C ASP A 266 -13.86 -16.62 18.88
N ALA A 267 -14.96 -16.98 18.22
CA ALA A 267 -15.06 -17.99 17.17
C ALA A 267 -14.36 -17.64 15.83
N ASP A 268 -13.48 -16.62 15.81
CA ASP A 268 -12.79 -16.13 14.60
C ASP A 268 -11.26 -16.18 14.68
N VAL A 269 -10.67 -16.79 15.72
CA VAL A 269 -9.23 -17.06 15.75
C VAL A 269 -8.92 -18.27 14.87
N LYS A 270 -8.90 -18.06 13.55
CA LYS A 270 -8.25 -19.03 12.64
C LYS A 270 -6.80 -19.16 13.08
N GLU A 271 -6.42 -20.36 13.49
CA GLU A 271 -5.06 -20.75 13.86
C GLU A 271 -4.04 -20.15 12.88
N GLU A 272 -3.15 -19.30 13.40
CA GLU A 272 -2.12 -18.66 12.57
C GLU A 272 -1.08 -19.72 12.19
N LYS A 273 -0.84 -19.87 10.88
CA LYS A 273 0.19 -20.75 10.34
C LYS A 273 1.57 -20.24 10.81
N VAL A 274 2.21 -20.99 11.69
CA VAL A 274 3.59 -20.75 12.12
C VAL A 274 4.51 -20.89 10.90
N LEU A 275 5.32 -19.86 10.63
CA LEU A 275 6.36 -19.91 9.62
C LEU A 275 7.49 -20.82 10.13
N VAL A 276 7.46 -22.08 9.71
CA VAL A 276 8.47 -23.08 10.04
C VAL A 276 9.64 -22.90 9.09
N THR A 277 10.81 -22.54 9.61
CA THR A 277 12.04 -22.47 8.81
C THR A 277 12.88 -23.72 9.07
N ARG A 278 13.36 -24.37 8.00
CA ARG A 278 14.24 -25.53 8.10
C ARG A 278 15.69 -25.06 8.16
N PHE A 279 16.40 -25.39 9.24
CA PHE A 279 17.81 -25.05 9.41
C PHE A 279 18.55 -26.30 9.90
N GLU A 280 19.65 -26.69 9.21
CA GLU A 280 20.46 -27.89 9.55
C GLU A 280 19.65 -29.19 9.72
N GLY A 281 18.62 -29.38 8.90
CA GLY A 281 17.78 -30.59 8.94
C GLY A 281 16.71 -30.63 10.04
N GLN A 282 16.69 -29.66 10.96
CA GLN A 282 15.66 -29.51 11.99
C GLN A 282 14.65 -28.40 11.63
N PHE A 283 13.38 -28.61 12.01
CA PHE A 283 12.33 -27.62 11.87
C PHE A 283 12.34 -26.70 13.09
N VAL A 284 12.76 -25.45 12.94
CA VAL A 284 12.77 -24.48 14.04
C VAL A 284 11.66 -23.46 13.80
N PRO A 285 10.72 -23.26 14.76
CA PRO A 285 9.75 -22.17 14.67
C PRO A 285 10.50 -20.84 14.76
N GLY A 286 10.61 -20.13 13.65
CA GLY A 286 11.31 -18.85 13.58
C GLY A 286 10.39 -17.70 14.00
N SER A 287 10.08 -17.56 15.29
CA SER A 287 9.19 -16.49 15.75
C SER A 287 9.88 -15.12 15.70
N SER A 288 9.36 -14.19 14.90
CA SER A 288 9.79 -12.78 14.95
C SER A 288 9.60 -12.17 16.36
N VAL A 289 8.69 -12.73 17.15
CA VAL A 289 8.48 -12.38 18.55
C VAL A 289 9.73 -12.65 19.39
N ASP A 290 10.42 -13.76 19.14
CA ASP A 290 11.64 -14.08 19.88
C ASP A 290 12.80 -13.13 19.54
N ASP A 291 12.87 -12.65 18.29
CA ASP A 291 13.88 -11.65 17.89
C ASP A 291 13.74 -10.37 18.76
N TYR A 292 12.51 -9.95 19.09
CA TYR A 292 12.27 -8.79 19.96
C TYR A 292 12.48 -9.11 21.45
N ARG A 293 12.00 -10.26 21.94
CA ARG A 293 12.10 -10.64 23.36
C ARG A 293 13.54 -10.81 23.82
N PHE A 294 14.35 -11.44 22.99
CA PHE A 294 15.77 -11.71 23.25
C PHE A 294 16.70 -10.67 22.62
N ARG A 295 16.19 -9.47 22.32
CA ARG A 295 17.01 -8.36 21.83
C ARG A 295 18.14 -8.01 22.82
N PRO A 296 19.30 -7.55 22.37
CA PRO A 296 20.42 -7.16 23.23
C PRO A 296 20.02 -6.16 24.33
N PHE A 297 20.73 -6.14 25.47
CA PHE A 297 20.46 -5.21 26.57
C PHE A 297 20.57 -3.73 26.17
N VAL A 298 21.46 -3.41 25.23
CA VAL A 298 21.59 -2.05 24.66
C VAL A 298 20.32 -1.54 23.94
N HIS A 299 19.36 -2.43 23.67
CA HIS A 299 18.11 -2.13 22.98
C HIS A 299 16.89 -2.42 23.87
N GLU A 300 17.07 -2.52 25.18
CA GLU A 300 16.02 -2.84 26.14
C GLU A 300 14.90 -1.80 26.16
N ASP A 301 15.23 -0.52 26.07
CA ASP A 301 14.26 0.58 26.13
C ASP A 301 13.45 0.76 24.83
N LEU A 302 13.82 0.06 23.75
CA LEU A 302 13.08 0.16 22.49
C LEU A 302 11.72 -0.52 22.62
N THR A 303 10.69 0.21 22.19
CA THR A 303 9.36 -0.35 22.01
C THR A 303 9.33 -1.32 20.84
N LEU A 304 8.29 -2.17 20.75
CA LEU A 304 8.16 -3.09 19.63
C LEU A 304 8.03 -2.33 18.30
N PHE A 305 7.27 -1.24 18.29
CA PHE A 305 7.11 -0.43 17.09
C PHE A 305 8.45 0.13 16.59
N GLU A 306 9.28 0.66 17.49
CA GLU A 306 10.60 1.20 17.16
C GLU A 306 11.59 0.10 16.76
N TRP A 307 11.56 -1.04 17.45
CA TRP A 307 12.37 -2.20 17.11
C TRP A 307 12.14 -2.64 15.68
N ILE A 308 10.88 -2.74 15.26
CA ILE A 308 10.53 -3.09 13.88
C ILE A 308 11.10 -2.05 12.91
N GLN A 309 11.04 -0.76 13.22
CA GLN A 309 11.57 0.31 12.35
C GLN A 309 13.10 0.29 12.21
N CYS A 310 13.84 0.00 13.29
CA CYS A 310 15.30 0.17 13.31
C CYS A 310 16.10 -1.11 13.21
N SER A 311 15.53 -2.27 13.56
CA SER A 311 16.26 -3.54 13.61
C SER A 311 16.58 -4.07 12.22
N ASP A 312 17.79 -4.61 12.08
CA ASP A 312 18.24 -5.33 10.90
C ASP A 312 18.95 -6.61 11.36
N LYS A 313 18.34 -7.75 11.02
CA LYS A 313 18.82 -9.09 11.39
C LYS A 313 19.66 -9.65 10.25
N GLN A 314 20.90 -10.00 10.54
CA GLN A 314 21.86 -10.50 9.56
C GLN A 314 22.36 -11.89 9.96
N VAL A 315 22.58 -12.76 8.99
CA VAL A 315 23.21 -14.07 9.19
C VAL A 315 24.71 -13.86 9.44
N ARG A 316 25.27 -14.56 10.42
CA ARG A 316 26.71 -14.56 10.67
C ARG A 316 27.46 -15.25 9.54
N THR A 317 28.61 -14.72 9.17
CA THR A 317 29.54 -15.40 8.27
C THR A 317 30.08 -16.69 8.91
N ALA A 318 30.58 -17.63 8.10
CA ALA A 318 31.15 -18.88 8.61
C ALA A 318 32.31 -18.64 9.60
N LYS A 319 33.10 -17.58 9.37
CA LYS A 319 34.19 -17.17 10.27
C LYS A 319 33.66 -16.65 11.60
N GLU A 320 32.71 -15.70 11.57
CA GLU A 320 32.09 -15.12 12.78
C GLU A 320 31.35 -16.18 13.62
N ARG A 321 30.84 -17.26 12.99
CA ARG A 321 30.22 -18.37 13.71
C ARG A 321 31.22 -19.19 14.52
N ARG A 322 32.38 -19.51 13.93
CA ARG A 322 33.45 -20.25 14.62
C ARG A 322 34.00 -19.44 15.80
N GLU A 323 34.31 -18.16 15.56
CA GLU A 323 34.77 -17.24 16.60
C GLU A 323 33.76 -17.15 17.76
N PHE A 324 32.47 -17.02 17.45
CA PHE A 324 31.43 -16.97 18.48
C PHE A 324 31.27 -18.27 19.27
N GLN A 325 31.43 -19.43 18.62
CA GLN A 325 31.39 -20.73 19.31
C GLN A 325 32.61 -20.94 20.21
N ASP A 326 33.78 -20.47 19.77
CA ASP A 326 35.01 -20.53 20.56
C ASP A 326 34.94 -19.59 21.78
N ASP A 327 34.38 -18.39 21.61
CA ASP A 327 34.12 -17.45 22.72
C ASP A 327 33.20 -18.07 23.78
N ILE A 328 32.10 -18.72 23.37
CA ILE A 328 31.17 -19.41 24.29
C ILE A 328 31.89 -20.54 25.05
N LYS A 329 32.71 -21.34 24.37
CA LYS A 329 33.47 -22.42 25.01
C LYS A 329 34.48 -21.89 26.02
N SER A 330 35.10 -20.74 25.73
CA SER A 330 36.03 -20.08 26.66
C SER A 330 35.33 -19.56 27.92
N ASP A 331 34.16 -18.93 27.78
CA ASP A 331 33.34 -18.42 28.90
C ASP A 331 32.84 -19.55 29.82
N MET A 332 32.63 -20.76 29.29
CA MET A 332 32.22 -21.92 30.10
C MET A 332 33.37 -22.56 30.89
N LEU A 333 34.63 -22.35 30.49
CA LEU A 333 35.82 -22.89 31.15
C LEU A 333 36.28 -22.03 32.35
N ASP A 334 35.84 -20.77 32.44
CA ASP A 334 36.17 -19.85 33.55
C ASP A 334 35.18 -19.88 34.73
N ARG A 335 34.20 -20.79 34.73
CA ARG A 335 33.23 -20.93 35.83
C ARG A 335 33.71 -21.98 36.84
N PRO A 336 33.90 -21.66 38.15
CA PRO A 336 34.38 -22.64 39.11
C PRO A 336 33.37 -23.78 39.28
N SER A 337 33.82 -24.99 38.96
CA SER A 337 33.04 -26.23 38.95
C SER A 337 32.57 -26.62 40.35
N ALA A 338 31.25 -26.65 40.56
CA ALA A 338 30.67 -27.46 41.62
C ALA A 338 30.61 -28.91 41.14
N HIS A 339 31.30 -29.78 41.86
CA HIS A 339 31.42 -31.22 41.61
C HIS A 339 30.09 -31.91 41.26
N THR A 340 30.10 -32.65 40.15
CA THR A 340 29.39 -33.93 40.01
C THR A 340 30.23 -34.90 39.17
N PRO A 341 30.20 -36.22 39.46
CA PRO A 341 31.23 -37.15 39.05
C PRO A 341 31.08 -37.61 37.59
N ALA A 342 32.22 -37.87 36.97
CA ALA A 342 32.36 -38.40 35.61
C ALA A 342 31.69 -39.78 35.45
N THR A 343 30.96 -39.93 34.34
CA THR A 343 30.67 -41.22 33.73
C THR A 343 31.30 -41.21 32.35
N ASP A 344 32.30 -42.08 32.17
CA ASP A 344 32.91 -42.44 30.90
C ASP A 344 31.85 -43.00 29.94
N SER A 345 31.82 -42.49 28.70
CA SER A 345 31.45 -43.29 27.53
C SER A 345 31.94 -42.60 26.26
N ASP A 346 33.05 -43.13 25.76
CA ASP A 346 33.39 -43.45 24.38
C ASP A 346 33.40 -42.34 23.31
N ASP A 347 34.64 -42.06 22.88
CA ASP A 347 35.03 -41.47 21.61
C ASP A 347 34.31 -42.15 20.43
N GLU A 348 33.62 -41.37 19.60
CA GLU A 348 33.42 -41.74 18.20
C GLU A 348 33.97 -40.65 17.27
N ASP A 349 34.90 -41.12 16.44
CA ASP A 349 35.69 -40.39 15.46
C ASP A 349 34.82 -39.63 14.44
N TYR A 350 35.12 -38.33 14.29
CA TYR A 350 34.58 -37.51 13.20
C TYR A 350 35.29 -37.88 11.89
N ILE A 351 34.63 -38.68 11.06
CA ILE A 351 35.02 -38.95 9.67
C ILE A 351 34.64 -37.74 8.81
N ASP A 352 35.65 -37.13 8.20
CA ASP A 352 35.54 -36.19 7.09
C ASP A 352 35.31 -36.94 5.77
N PRO A 353 34.24 -36.67 5.01
CA PRO A 353 34.18 -37.03 3.62
C PRO A 353 34.14 -35.77 2.74
N ASP A 354 35.32 -35.28 2.38
CA ASP A 354 35.53 -34.58 1.12
C ASP A 354 35.21 -35.56 -0.03
N GLY A 355 34.09 -35.31 -0.71
CA GLY A 355 33.70 -35.95 -1.94
C GLY A 355 32.97 -34.94 -2.82
N ASP A 356 33.69 -34.41 -3.81
CA ASP A 356 33.21 -33.50 -4.85
C ASP A 356 31.78 -33.81 -5.33
N VAL A 357 30.82 -32.94 -5.02
CA VAL A 357 29.56 -32.83 -5.77
C VAL A 357 29.21 -31.36 -5.96
N ALA A 358 29.21 -30.98 -7.24
CA ALA A 358 28.79 -29.74 -7.87
C ALA A 358 27.90 -28.77 -7.07
N ASN A 359 28.32 -27.50 -7.07
CA ASN A 359 27.53 -26.31 -6.78
C ASN A 359 26.09 -26.40 -7.32
N GLY A 360 25.12 -26.41 -6.41
CA GLY A 360 23.72 -26.17 -6.69
C GLY A 360 23.19 -25.10 -5.74
N GLU A 361 23.10 -23.85 -6.23
CA GLU A 361 22.37 -22.78 -5.57
C GLU A 361 20.91 -23.19 -5.39
N TYR A 362 20.42 -23.24 -4.14
CA TYR A 362 19.00 -23.42 -3.85
C TYR A 362 18.43 -22.13 -3.27
N LYS A 363 17.63 -21.45 -4.09
CA LYS A 363 16.75 -20.35 -3.72
C LYS A 363 15.61 -20.86 -2.82
N ASP A 364 15.37 -20.15 -1.74
CA ASP A 364 14.16 -20.28 -0.94
C ASP A 364 12.92 -19.95 -1.81
N ILE A 365 12.04 -20.93 -2.03
CA ILE A 365 10.71 -20.70 -2.59
C ILE A 365 9.81 -20.32 -1.42
N ILE A 366 9.78 -19.03 -1.10
CA ILE A 366 8.67 -18.41 -0.37
C ILE A 366 7.64 -18.03 -1.42
N PHE A 367 6.44 -18.61 -1.37
CA PHE A 367 5.30 -18.09 -2.12
C PHE A 367 4.88 -16.74 -1.50
N SER A 368 5.51 -15.66 -1.95
CA SER A 368 4.94 -14.30 -1.87
C SER A 368 4.13 -14.04 -3.12
N ASP A 369 2.90 -13.57 -2.95
CA ASP A 369 2.11 -13.05 -4.05
C ASP A 369 2.84 -11.87 -4.71
N SER A 370 3.02 -12.00 -6.03
CA SER A 370 3.42 -11.00 -7.01
C SER A 370 4.82 -10.37 -6.87
N ASP A 371 5.85 -11.07 -7.36
CA ASP A 371 7.03 -10.44 -7.93
C ASP A 371 6.76 -10.14 -9.42
N TRP A 372 6.81 -8.87 -9.79
CA TRP A 372 7.03 -8.43 -11.17
C TRP A 372 8.53 -8.43 -11.40
N GLU A 373 9.03 -9.35 -12.22
CA GLU A 373 10.41 -9.35 -12.69
C GLU A 373 10.60 -8.18 -13.67
N THR A 374 11.36 -7.16 -13.28
CA THR A 374 11.99 -6.21 -14.21
C THR A 374 13.30 -6.80 -14.71
N ASP A 375 13.36 -7.08 -16.01
CA ASP A 375 14.59 -7.34 -16.75
C ASP A 375 15.39 -6.04 -16.85
N ASP A 376 16.45 -5.89 -16.06
CA ASP A 376 17.46 -4.84 -16.21
C ASP A 376 18.80 -5.49 -16.63
N GLU A 377 18.99 -5.73 -17.93
CA GLU A 377 20.33 -5.82 -18.53
C GLU A 377 20.75 -4.46 -19.09
N ASP A 378 21.81 -3.90 -18.49
CA ASP A 378 22.79 -2.96 -19.01
C ASP A 378 22.35 -1.61 -19.62
N ILE A 379 22.44 -0.54 -18.80
CA ILE A 379 23.04 0.74 -19.23
C ILE A 379 24.03 1.24 -18.17
N VAL A 380 25.29 0.82 -18.32
CA VAL A 380 26.45 1.47 -17.69
C VAL A 380 26.78 2.73 -18.48
N ILE A 381 26.31 3.91 -18.05
CA ILE A 381 26.99 5.18 -18.37
C ILE A 381 27.13 6.06 -17.13
N ALA A 382 28.40 6.30 -16.80
CA ALA A 382 28.94 7.01 -15.67
C ALA A 382 28.29 8.36 -15.33
N SER A 383 28.10 8.59 -14.03
CA SER A 383 28.37 9.91 -13.42
C SER A 383 28.93 9.78 -11.99
N LYS A 384 30.27 9.88 -11.95
CA LYS A 384 31.13 10.60 -11.00
C LYS A 384 30.66 10.87 -9.55
N GLN A 385 31.66 10.64 -8.68
CA GLN A 385 31.86 11.18 -7.32
C GLN A 385 31.34 10.36 -6.14
N LYS A 386 32.09 9.30 -5.81
CA LYS A 386 32.21 8.81 -4.42
C LYS A 386 32.73 9.94 -3.53
N LYS A 387 31.82 10.66 -2.86
CA LYS A 387 32.14 11.23 -1.55
C LYS A 387 32.18 10.06 -0.57
N LYS A 388 33.39 9.70 -0.12
CA LYS A 388 33.58 8.84 1.05
C LYS A 388 33.09 9.60 2.28
N ASN A 389 31.81 9.51 2.60
CA ASN A 389 31.40 9.70 3.98
C ASN A 389 31.68 8.38 4.70
N ALA A 390 32.57 8.46 5.69
CA ALA A 390 32.86 7.36 6.60
C ALA A 390 31.67 7.22 7.56
N ASP A 391 30.57 6.62 7.10
CA ASP A 391 29.58 6.07 8.03
C ASP A 391 30.23 4.83 8.65
N SER A 392 30.52 4.93 9.94
CA SER A 392 30.95 3.80 10.76
C SER A 392 29.99 2.64 10.55
N LYS A 393 30.49 1.45 10.21
CA LYS A 393 29.67 0.25 10.07
C LYS A 393 28.79 0.10 11.32
N PRO A 394 27.49 -0.21 11.18
CA PRO A 394 26.59 -0.33 12.31
C PRO A 394 27.11 -1.41 13.26
N VAL A 395 27.12 -1.10 14.56
CA VAL A 395 27.54 -2.05 15.60
C VAL A 395 26.56 -3.22 15.62
N ARG A 396 27.11 -4.44 15.57
CA ARG A 396 26.33 -5.68 15.55
C ARG A 396 26.41 -6.34 16.93
N TYR A 397 25.26 -6.81 17.41
CA TYR A 397 25.13 -7.46 18.71
C TYR A 397 24.57 -8.87 18.54
N SER A 398 24.98 -9.77 19.44
CA SER A 398 24.39 -11.10 19.58
C SER A 398 23.04 -11.01 20.32
N PHE A 399 22.07 -11.84 19.94
CA PHE A 399 20.86 -12.04 20.74
C PHE A 399 21.21 -12.58 22.14
N LEU A 400 20.30 -12.40 23.10
CA LEU A 400 20.43 -12.92 24.45
C LEU A 400 20.36 -14.46 24.48
N LEU A 401 20.84 -15.04 25.59
CA LEU A 401 20.76 -16.47 25.86
C LEU A 401 19.29 -16.92 25.85
N GLY A 402 19.00 -18.04 25.18
CA GLY A 402 17.63 -18.56 25.01
C GLY A 402 16.99 -18.27 23.64
N HIS A 403 17.60 -17.42 22.81
CA HIS A 403 17.13 -17.19 21.45
C HIS A 403 17.47 -18.36 20.50
N PRO A 404 16.49 -18.93 19.75
CA PRO A 404 16.72 -20.11 18.89
C PRO A 404 17.79 -19.90 17.80
N ARG A 405 18.02 -18.64 17.40
CA ARG A 405 18.95 -18.28 16.31
C ARG A 405 20.14 -17.45 16.77
N ARG A 406 20.47 -17.47 18.07
CA ARG A 406 21.59 -16.71 18.64
C ARG A 406 22.93 -16.99 17.95
N ASP A 407 23.18 -18.27 17.68
CA ASP A 407 24.48 -18.76 17.18
C ASP A 407 24.65 -18.47 15.68
N SER A 408 23.55 -18.34 14.95
CA SER A 408 23.55 -18.14 13.50
C SER A 408 23.32 -16.70 13.08
N HIS A 409 22.72 -15.85 13.93
CA HIS A 409 22.31 -14.50 13.57
C HIS A 409 22.84 -13.43 14.54
N VAL A 410 23.00 -12.22 14.01
CA VAL A 410 23.30 -10.99 14.74
C VAL A 410 22.27 -9.93 14.39
N VAL A 411 22.12 -8.95 15.27
CA VAL A 411 21.21 -7.83 15.05
C VAL A 411 21.93 -6.51 15.22
N SER A 412 21.57 -5.55 14.38
CA SER A 412 21.96 -4.15 14.54
C SER A 412 20.71 -3.28 14.54
N CYS A 413 20.76 -2.14 15.23
CA CYS A 413 19.67 -1.17 15.20
C CYS A 413 20.19 0.18 14.72
N ASN A 414 19.53 0.74 13.71
CA ASN A 414 19.81 2.10 13.22
C ASN A 414 18.67 3.04 13.61
N LEU A 415 18.88 3.83 14.67
CA LEU A 415 17.87 4.73 15.22
C LEU A 415 17.47 5.86 14.24
N ASN A 416 18.29 6.18 13.24
CA ASN A 416 17.91 7.16 12.21
C ASN A 416 16.73 6.66 11.34
N LYS A 417 16.48 5.35 11.32
CA LYS A 417 15.35 4.75 10.63
C LYS A 417 14.00 5.00 11.32
N LEU A 418 13.99 5.39 12.59
CA LEU A 418 12.76 5.55 13.35
C LEU A 418 11.78 6.55 12.71
N PHE A 419 12.25 7.52 11.94
CA PHE A 419 11.40 8.51 11.27
C PHE A 419 11.23 8.29 9.77
N THR A 420 12.04 7.43 9.15
CA THR A 420 12.04 7.21 7.69
C THR A 420 11.44 5.87 7.29
N VAL A 421 11.37 4.91 8.23
CA VAL A 421 10.77 3.59 8.02
C VAL A 421 9.39 3.55 8.67
N ILE A 422 8.38 3.10 7.93
CA ILE A 422 7.00 2.95 8.42
C ILE A 422 6.61 1.46 8.43
N PRO A 423 6.27 0.88 9.59
CA PRO A 423 5.75 -0.48 9.66
C PRO A 423 4.40 -0.60 8.96
N ASN A 424 4.30 -1.50 7.98
CA ASN A 424 3.08 -1.85 7.29
C ASN A 424 2.43 -3.07 7.96
N PHE A 425 1.33 -2.86 8.68
CA PHE A 425 0.66 -3.89 9.47
C PHE A 425 0.01 -4.96 8.58
N ILE A 426 0.51 -6.19 8.66
CA ILE A 426 0.00 -7.37 7.95
C ILE A 426 -0.77 -8.26 8.92
N GLY A 427 -1.75 -8.99 8.39
CA GLY A 427 -2.53 -9.97 9.14
C GLY A 427 -3.89 -9.44 9.58
N GLY A 428 -4.25 -8.20 9.26
CA GLY A 428 -5.55 -7.61 9.56
C GLY A 428 -5.42 -6.19 10.08
N ALA A 429 -6.55 -5.48 10.15
CA ALA A 429 -6.57 -4.11 10.64
C ALA A 429 -6.40 -4.06 12.18
N LEU A 430 -5.71 -3.04 12.67
CA LEU A 430 -5.51 -2.79 14.10
C LEU A 430 -6.84 -2.51 14.80
N PRO A 431 -7.01 -2.88 16.09
CA PRO A 431 -8.25 -2.58 16.80
C PRO A 431 -8.56 -1.08 16.83
N ARG A 432 -9.85 -0.76 16.83
CA ARG A 432 -10.36 0.62 16.89
C ARG A 432 -10.26 1.18 18.30
N ALA A 433 -9.99 2.48 18.42
CA ALA A 433 -9.96 3.15 19.71
C ALA A 433 -11.38 3.43 20.27
N ASP A 434 -12.35 3.61 19.37
CA ASP A 434 -13.68 4.16 19.64
C ASP A 434 -14.82 3.12 19.63
N LYS A 435 -14.63 1.96 18.99
CA LYS A 435 -15.63 0.89 18.86
C LYS A 435 -14.99 -0.49 18.99
N GLY A 436 -15.73 -1.47 19.49
CA GLY A 436 -15.28 -2.87 19.61
C GLY A 436 -14.63 -3.18 20.95
N ASP A 437 -13.73 -4.16 20.97
CA ASP A 437 -13.08 -4.63 22.19
C ASP A 437 -12.00 -3.65 22.67
N ARG A 438 -12.35 -2.83 23.66
CA ARG A 438 -11.45 -1.87 24.30
C ARG A 438 -10.28 -2.56 25.01
N ASN A 439 -10.49 -3.75 25.57
CA ASN A 439 -9.45 -4.49 26.27
C ASN A 439 -8.38 -4.94 25.25
N PHE A 440 -8.80 -5.54 24.14
CA PHE A 440 -7.88 -5.91 23.06
C PHE A 440 -7.18 -4.70 22.42
N TYR A 441 -7.85 -3.55 22.31
CA TYR A 441 -7.20 -2.29 21.91
C TYR A 441 -6.07 -1.90 22.86
N CYS A 442 -6.34 -1.81 24.17
CA CYS A 442 -5.35 -1.45 25.18
C CYS A 442 -4.18 -2.43 25.21
N LEU A 443 -4.45 -3.74 25.17
CA LEU A 443 -3.44 -4.79 25.06
C LEU A 443 -2.56 -4.58 23.83
N THR A 444 -3.15 -4.33 22.66
CA THR A 444 -2.41 -4.16 21.42
C THR A 444 -1.53 -2.90 21.45
N MET A 445 -2.06 -1.76 21.91
CA MET A 445 -1.28 -0.52 21.98
C MET A 445 -0.14 -0.60 22.99
N LEU A 446 -0.35 -1.22 24.15
CA LEU A 446 0.71 -1.49 25.13
C LEU A 446 1.76 -2.45 24.56
N THR A 447 1.35 -3.49 23.83
CA THR A 447 2.28 -4.42 23.17
C THR A 447 3.18 -3.70 22.16
N LEU A 448 2.65 -2.69 21.46
CA LEU A 448 3.39 -1.91 20.46
C LEU A 448 4.30 -0.84 21.06
N PHE A 449 3.83 -0.13 22.09
CA PHE A 449 4.44 1.13 22.55
C PHE A 449 5.00 1.11 23.98
N LYS A 450 4.79 0.05 24.75
CA LYS A 450 5.50 -0.18 26.01
C LYS A 450 6.65 -1.18 25.75
N PRO A 451 7.90 -0.93 26.18
CA PRO A 451 8.97 -1.91 26.05
C PRO A 451 8.69 -3.15 26.91
N TRP A 452 8.98 -4.35 26.39
CA TRP A 452 8.76 -5.62 27.11
C TRP A 452 9.68 -6.74 26.57
N ARG A 453 10.01 -7.73 27.41
CA ARG A 453 10.67 -8.99 27.04
C ARG A 453 9.80 -10.20 27.36
N SER A 454 8.95 -10.06 28.39
CA SER A 454 7.93 -11.01 28.81
C SER A 454 6.56 -10.32 28.81
N PRO A 455 5.46 -11.03 28.50
CA PRO A 455 4.11 -10.47 28.65
C PRO A 455 3.80 -9.98 30.08
N ALA A 456 4.50 -10.51 31.08
CA ALA A 456 4.43 -10.05 32.48
C ALA A 456 4.92 -8.61 32.68
N ASP A 457 5.80 -8.09 31.82
CA ASP A 457 6.33 -6.71 31.94
C ASP A 457 5.26 -5.66 31.59
N LEU A 458 4.24 -6.08 30.85
CA LEU A 458 3.22 -5.18 30.34
C LEU A 458 2.20 -4.79 31.42
N LYS A 459 1.89 -5.67 32.36
CA LYS A 459 0.79 -5.51 33.31
C LYS A 459 0.96 -6.46 34.50
N ASP A 460 0.49 -6.07 35.69
CA ASP A 460 0.38 -6.97 36.85
C ASP A 460 -0.90 -7.84 36.78
N ALA A 461 -0.88 -9.01 37.44
CA ALA A 461 -1.96 -9.99 37.36
C ALA A 461 -3.35 -9.42 37.73
N ASP A 462 -3.42 -8.57 38.76
CA ASP A 462 -4.68 -8.03 39.27
C ASP A 462 -5.15 -6.74 38.55
N SER A 463 -4.30 -6.14 37.73
CA SER A 463 -4.63 -4.87 37.07
C SER A 463 -5.65 -5.10 35.93
N MET A 464 -6.21 -4.05 35.35
CA MET A 464 -6.95 -4.13 34.09
C MET A 464 -6.14 -3.54 32.94
N TRP A 465 -6.28 -4.05 31.72
CA TRP A 465 -5.57 -3.51 30.55
C TRP A 465 -5.90 -2.04 30.27
N SER A 466 -7.15 -1.63 30.52
CA SER A 466 -7.58 -0.24 30.41
C SER A 466 -6.88 0.66 31.42
N GLN A 467 -6.76 0.23 32.67
CA GLN A 467 -6.10 0.99 33.72
C GLN A 467 -4.60 1.17 33.42
N VAL A 468 -3.92 0.07 33.08
CA VAL A 468 -2.48 0.13 32.74
C VAL A 468 -2.24 1.01 31.50
N PHE A 469 -3.16 1.02 30.55
CA PHE A 469 -3.10 1.89 29.38
C PHE A 469 -3.25 3.37 29.78
N GLU A 470 -4.18 3.70 30.67
CA GLU A 470 -4.40 5.08 31.14
C GLU A 470 -3.26 5.59 32.03
N ASP A 471 -2.67 4.71 32.84
CA ASP A 471 -1.54 5.03 33.72
C ASP A 471 -0.20 5.14 32.96
N HIS A 472 -0.11 4.54 31.76
CA HIS A 472 1.11 4.56 30.97
C HIS A 472 1.31 5.90 30.25
N ILE A 473 2.50 6.49 30.40
CA ILE A 473 2.86 7.76 29.77
C ILE A 473 3.34 7.51 28.34
N PHE A 474 2.46 7.72 27.36
CA PHE A 474 2.82 7.70 25.95
C PHE A 474 3.51 9.00 25.53
N THR A 475 4.51 8.90 24.64
CA THR A 475 5.11 10.07 24.01
C THR A 475 4.11 10.76 23.08
N GLU A 476 4.32 12.06 22.81
CA GLU A 476 3.49 12.81 21.85
C GLU A 476 3.41 12.11 20.48
N ARG A 477 4.55 11.56 20.04
CA ARG A 477 4.64 10.80 18.80
C ARG A 477 3.78 9.53 18.82
N GLN A 478 3.81 8.77 19.91
CA GLN A 478 3.02 7.54 20.04
C GLN A 478 1.52 7.86 20.05
N THR A 479 1.11 8.91 20.75
CA THR A 479 -0.27 9.41 20.74
C THR A 479 -0.71 9.82 19.34
N GLN A 480 0.16 10.51 18.59
CA GLN A 480 -0.10 10.86 17.20
C GLN A 480 -0.24 9.61 16.30
N LEU A 481 0.61 8.60 16.50
CA LEU A 481 0.51 7.33 15.76
C LEU A 481 -0.81 6.60 16.07
N MET A 482 -1.21 6.52 17.33
CA MET A 482 -2.48 5.93 17.74
C MET A 482 -3.68 6.66 17.12
N SER A 483 -3.64 8.00 17.09
CA SER A 483 -4.65 8.79 16.38
C SER A 483 -4.65 8.48 14.88
N ASN A 484 -3.49 8.40 14.25
CA ASN A 484 -3.36 8.11 12.82
C ASN A 484 -3.89 6.71 12.45
N PHE A 485 -3.70 5.71 13.32
CA PHE A 485 -4.26 4.37 13.12
C PHE A 485 -5.79 4.38 13.06
N ASN A 486 -6.43 5.29 13.81
CA ASN A 486 -7.89 5.44 13.81
C ASN A 486 -8.43 6.14 12.56
N VAL A 487 -7.63 7.01 11.91
CA VAL A 487 -8.04 7.79 10.72
C VAL A 487 -8.61 6.90 9.61
N ARG A 488 -8.03 5.71 9.38
CA ARG A 488 -8.56 4.77 8.37
C ARG A 488 -10.03 4.41 8.65
N TYR A 489 -10.38 4.19 9.91
CA TYR A 489 -11.75 3.86 10.31
C TYR A 489 -12.68 5.05 10.18
N GLU A 490 -12.21 6.24 10.56
CA GLU A 490 -12.97 7.48 10.39
C GLU A 490 -13.26 7.77 8.91
N CYS A 491 -12.30 7.49 8.02
CA CYS A 491 -12.48 7.58 6.56
C CYS A 491 -13.55 6.60 6.04
N ASN A 492 -13.53 5.35 6.51
CA ASN A 492 -14.52 4.35 6.12
C ASN A 492 -15.92 4.68 6.65
N ASP A 493 -16.03 5.06 7.94
CA ASP A 493 -17.29 5.46 8.56
C ASP A 493 -17.88 6.68 7.82
N ALA A 494 -17.07 7.72 7.54
CA ALA A 494 -17.51 8.90 6.79
C ALA A 494 -17.99 8.58 5.37
N ARG A 495 -17.31 7.66 4.68
CA ARG A 495 -17.71 7.19 3.35
C ARG A 495 -19.07 6.48 3.41
N ASP A 496 -19.26 5.59 4.37
CA ASP A 496 -20.47 4.80 4.51
C ASP A 496 -21.67 5.67 4.93
N ASP A 497 -21.45 6.64 5.82
CA ASP A 497 -22.43 7.66 6.20
C ASP A 497 -22.84 8.52 5.00
N HIS A 498 -21.88 8.98 4.20
CA HIS A 498 -22.16 9.74 2.98
C HIS A 498 -22.99 8.91 1.97
N PHE A 499 -22.66 7.63 1.77
CA PHE A 499 -23.47 6.74 0.93
C PHE A 499 -24.88 6.52 1.48
N ALA A 500 -25.04 6.39 2.80
CA ALA A 500 -26.34 6.25 3.44
C ALA A 500 -27.21 7.51 3.25
N GLN A 501 -26.62 8.70 3.39
CA GLN A 501 -27.31 9.96 3.12
C GLN A 501 -27.76 10.09 1.65
N MET A 502 -26.90 9.69 0.71
CA MET A 502 -27.22 9.72 -0.73
C MET A 502 -28.30 8.72 -1.15
N LYS A 503 -28.50 7.61 -0.41
CA LYS A 503 -29.61 6.67 -0.66
C LYS A 503 -30.96 7.18 -0.14
N ARG A 504 -30.96 8.13 0.80
CA ARG A 504 -32.17 8.70 1.40
C ARG A 504 -32.74 9.88 0.59
N LYS A 505 -31.93 10.49 -0.27
CA LYS A 505 -32.33 11.50 -1.25
C LYS A 505 -32.74 10.81 -2.55
#